data_AF-A0A1X7NCC9-F1
#
_entry.id   AF-A0A1X7NCC9-F1
#
_cell.length_a   1.000
_cell.length_b   1.000
_cell.length_c   1.000
_cell.angle_alpha   90.00
_cell.angle_beta   90.00
_cell.angle_gamma   90.00
#
_symmetry.space_group_name_H-M   'P 1'
#
loop_
_entity.id
_entity.type
_entity.pdbx_description
1 polymer ?
#
loop_
_entity_poly.entity_id
_entity_poly.type
_entity_poly.pdbx_seq_one_letter_code
_entity_poly.pdbx_strand_id
1 'polypeptide(L)' 'MKQRTWIIIKLIIFVISLALVIIGQRNTGKIELGIMLVGLTGLLGLLYNYNQKYV' A
#
# COMPACT_ATOMS: atom_id res chain seq x y z
N MET A 1 -24.38 -0.29 1.48
CA MET A 1 -23.51 -0.02 0.30
C MET A 1 -22.17 0.61 0.68
N LYS A 2 -22.14 1.67 1.50
CA LYS A 2 -20.93 2.40 1.94
C LYS A 2 -19.76 1.54 2.46
N GLN A 3 -20.05 0.52 3.29
CA GLN A 3 -19.02 -0.40 3.80
C GLN A 3 -18.31 -1.22 2.70
N ARG A 4 -19.07 -1.71 1.72
CA ARG A 4 -18.53 -2.50 0.60
C ARG A 4 -17.60 -1.64 -0.25
N THR A 5 -17.97 -0.38 -0.50
CA THR A 5 -17.15 0.59 -1.22
C THR A 5 -15.80 0.82 -0.54
N TRP A 6 -15.77 0.97 0.79
CA TRP A 6 -14.51 1.14 1.53
C TRP A 6 -13.59 -0.08 1.46
N ILE A 7 -14.15 -1.29 1.46
CA ILE A 7 -13.37 -2.52 1.30
C ILE A 7 -12.72 -2.55 -0.09
N ILE A 8 -13.48 -2.23 -1.13
CA ILE A 8 -12.96 -2.19 -2.50
C ILE A 8 -11.84 -1.15 -2.63
N ILE A 9 -12.02 0.04 -2.06
CA ILE A 9 -10.98 1.09 -2.08
C ILE A 9 -9.69 0.60 -1.39
N LYS A 10 -9.80 -0.01 -0.20
CA LYS A 10 -8.63 -0.55 0.52
C LYS A 10 -7.93 -1.64 -0.27
N LEU A 11 -8.68 -2.51 -0.96
CA LEU A 11 -8.12 -3.55 -1.81
C LEU A 11 -7.35 -2.96 -3.00
N ILE A 12 -7.90 -1.93 -3.66
CA ILE A 12 -7.23 -1.22 -4.75
C ILE A 12 -5.93 -0.58 -4.27
N ILE A 13 -5.97 0.12 -3.12
CA ILE A 13 -4.77 0.72 -2.52
C ILE A 13 -3.74 -0.36 -2.22
N PHE A 14 -4.14 -1.50 -1.65
CA PHE A 14 -3.24 -2.61 -1.36
C PHE A 14 -2.52 -3.12 -2.62
N VAL A 15 -3.26 -3.37 -3.69
CA VAL A 15 -2.70 -3.86 -4.96
C VAL A 15 -1.74 -2.84 -5.58
N ILE A 16 -2.10 -1.56 -5.59
CA ILE A 16 -1.23 -0.49 -6.11
C ILE A 16 0.05 -0.39 -5.27
N SER A 17 -0.07 -0.35 -3.94
CA SER A 17 1.08 -0.29 -3.04
C SER A 17 2.01 -1.48 -3.21
N LEU A 18 1.47 -2.70 -3.35
CA LEU A 18 2.25 -3.90 -3.60
C LEU A 18 2.95 -3.84 -4.96
N ALA A 19 2.25 -3.38 -6.01
CA ALA A 19 2.82 -3.21 -7.34
C ALA A 19 4.00 -2.20 -7.35
N LEU A 20 3.89 -1.08 -6.63
CA LEU A 20 4.99 -0.12 -6.50
C LEU A 20 6.23 -0.77 -5.88
N VAL A 21 6.08 -1.56 -4.82
CA VAL A 21 7.19 -2.28 -4.20
C VAL A 21 7.83 -3.26 -5.20
N ILE A 22 7.04 -4.06 -5.90
CA ILE A 22 7.54 -5.06 -6.87
C ILE A 22 8.24 -4.38 -8.05
N ILE A 23 7.69 -3.29 -8.59
CA ILE A 23 8.29 -2.55 -9.71
C ILE A 23 9.62 -1.93 -9.29
N GLY A 24 9.67 -1.32 -8.10
CA GLY A 24 10.88 -0.71 -7.56
C GLY A 24 12.00 -1.70 -7.23
N GLN A 25 11.71 -3.01 -7.13
CA GLN A 25 12.73 -4.04 -6.92
C GLN A 25 13.51 -4.42 -8.19
N ARG A 26 12.99 -4.13 -9.40
CA ARG A 26 13.60 -4.60 -10.64
C ARG A 26 14.93 -3.90 -10.96
N ASN A 27 15.10 -2.67 -10.50
CA ASN A 27 16.31 -1.87 -10.67
C ASN A 27 16.76 -1.32 -9.30
N THR A 28 18.07 -1.19 -9.09
CA THR A 28 18.61 -0.60 -7.87
C THR A 28 19.04 0.84 -8.14
N GLY A 29 18.24 1.80 -7.68
CA GLY A 29 18.53 3.23 -7.80
C GLY A 29 17.74 4.07 -6.78
N LYS A 30 18.09 5.36 -6.68
CA LYS A 30 17.48 6.27 -5.69
C LYS A 30 16.00 6.52 -5.95
N ILE A 31 15.59 6.52 -7.22
CA ILE A 31 14.20 6.76 -7.62
C ILE A 31 13.36 5.53 -7.27
N GLU A 32 13.88 4.34 -7.55
CA GLU A 32 13.26 3.05 -7.31
C GLU A 32 13.13 2.77 -5.82
N LEU A 33 14.13 3.15 -5.03
CA LEU A 33 14.02 3.19 -3.57
C LEU A 33 12.86 4.09 -3.12
N GLY A 34 12.74 5.30 -3.69
CA GLY A 34 11.62 6.20 -3.43
C GLY A 34 10.26 5.57 -3.75
N ILE A 35 10.15 4.90 -4.90
CA ILE A 35 8.94 4.18 -5.32
C ILE A 35 8.58 3.07 -4.31
N MET A 36 9.57 2.29 -3.87
CA MET A 36 9.37 1.27 -2.85
C MET A 36 8.91 1.86 -1.52
N LEU A 37 9.48 2.98 -1.08
CA LEU A 37 9.07 3.66 0.16
C LEU A 37 7.64 4.19 0.08
N VAL A 38 7.20 4.70 -1.07
CA VAL A 38 5.81 5.10 -1.29
C VAL A 38 4.87 3.90 -1.20
N GLY A 39 5.21 2.80 -1.88
CA GLY A 39 4.47 1.55 -1.79
C GLY A 39 4.36 1.02 -0.36
N LEU A 40 5.49 0.97 0.35
CA LEU A 40 5.59 0.53 1.74
C LEU A 40 4.75 1.41 2.69
N THR A 41 4.80 2.73 2.52
CA THR A 41 3.98 3.65 3.33
C THR A 41 2.49 3.38 3.16
N GLY A 42 2.04 3.07 1.93
CA GLY A 42 0.66 2.68 1.68
C GLY A 42 0.27 1.37 2.38
N LEU A 43 1.14 0.35 2.36
CA LEU A 43 0.91 -0.92 3.07
C LEU A 43 0.84 -0.72 4.58
N LEU A 44 1.78 0.04 5.16
CA LEU A 44 1.80 0.35 6.59
C LEU A 44 0.59 1.18 7.00
N GLY A 45 0.15 2.14 6.18
CA GLY A 45 -1.06 2.92 6.43
C GLY A 45 -2.34 2.06 6.45
N LEU A 46 -2.44 1.08 5.53
CA LEU A 46 -3.54 0.12 5.55
C LEU A 46 -3.52 -0.78 6.80
N LEU A 47 -2.33 -1.27 7.17
CA LEU A 47 -2.15 -2.08 8.38
C LEU A 47 -2.50 -1.28 9.64
N TYR A 48 -2.04 -0.04 9.75
CA TYR A 48 -2.39 0.86 10.84
C TYR A 48 -3.91 1.05 10.92
N ASN A 49 -4.57 1.36 9.80
CA ASN A 49 -6.02 1.54 9.76
C ASN A 49 -6.79 0.27 10.13
N TYR A 50 -6.25 -0.90 9.80
CA TYR A 50 -6.81 -2.17 10.23
C TYR A 50 -6.64 -2.36 11.75
N ASN A 51 -5.42 -2.16 12.27
CA ASN A 51 -5.08 -2.33 13.68
C ASN A 51 -5.83 -1.38 14.61
N GLN A 52 -6.21 -0.19 14.16
CA GLN A 52 -7.06 0.75 14.91
C GLN A 52 -8.44 0.17 15.29
N LYS A 53 -8.85 -0.96 14.73
CA LYS A 53 -10.08 -1.66 15.13
C LYS A 53 -9.87 -2.68 16.24
N TYR A 54 -8.62 -3.00 16.56
CA TYR A 54 -8.22 -4.06 17.49
C TYR A 54 -7.52 -3.52 18.75
N VAL A 55 -7.21 -2.22 18.76
CA VAL A 55 -6.72 -1.45 19.93
C VAL A 55 -7.91 -0.68 20.50
#